data_AF-A0A9P7KR88-F1
#
_entry.id   AF-A0A9P7KR88-F1
#
_cell.length_a   1.000
_cell.length_b   1.000
_cell.length_c   1.000
_cell.angle_alpha   90.00
_cell.angle_beta   90.00
_cell.angle_gamma   90.00
#
_symmetry.space_group_name_H-M   'P 1'
#
loop_
_entity.id
_entity.type
_entity.pdbx_description
1 polymer ?
#
loop_
_entity_poly.entity_id
_entity_poly.type
_entity_poly.pdbx_seq_one_letter_code
_entity_poly.pdbx_strand_id
1 'polypeptide(L)'
;MAENFQLLRSMPDSSLFSFPPTNAPAPIAPLDVPTSILRPFNIPEHIFTAALDARVPLTIAILYAVTVKSLNIYNKSNGKKPWAIAKTRPFFAFVVLHNVFLCVYSAWTFWGMLSGMRRSILNPTGPQGLAGMADSFCRLHGSAGLGNSIYYNETSSSFESNAENAPIVNALPSGTVPGRMWNEGLAYYGWIFYLSKFYEVLDTFIILAKGKLSSTLQTYHHAGAMLCMWAGMRYMAAPIWQFVLINSFIHSLMYFYYTLTAFSIRVPTAIKRSLTTMQITQFIIGASNTISYSFMSYKVPVTIFQKLSTVAGTTAAATDASQETVVDGAVDSLKKFIWGAAEGAAAPGAAPVASQAVSAEAFTAETQYVTQPCIMTTGETFAIWLNVLYLAPLTYLFVSFFIASYIKRSNAAGKASHKGSHDVNANIALAEKAGWDAAKGIEKEIYDGANMANGSSADEASRASTPKKANGKSRRKA
;
A
#
# COMPACT_ATOMS: atom_id res chain seq x y z
N MET A 1 12.99 25.02 18.57
CA MET A 1 12.43 23.65 18.40
C MET A 1 11.64 23.49 17.09
N ALA A 2 10.82 24.47 16.65
CA ALA A 2 10.00 24.33 15.44
C ALA A 2 10.77 24.28 14.09
N GLU A 3 12.00 24.81 14.02
CA GLU A 3 12.79 24.79 12.77
C GLU A 3 13.52 23.47 12.49
N ASN A 4 13.69 22.64 13.53
CA ASN A 4 14.52 21.44 13.46
C ASN A 4 13.74 20.20 12.97
N PHE A 5 12.45 20.14 13.23
CA PHE A 5 11.57 19.01 12.92
C PHE A 5 10.52 19.41 11.88
N GLN A 6 10.99 19.66 10.65
CA GLN A 6 10.14 20.13 9.55
C GLN A 6 9.69 18.98 8.65
N LEU A 7 8.43 19.04 8.23
CA LEU A 7 7.90 18.31 7.09
C LEU A 7 8.13 19.16 5.84
N LEU A 8 8.75 18.56 4.83
CA LEU A 8 9.16 19.21 3.59
C LEU A 8 8.50 18.52 2.40
N ARG A 9 8.35 19.28 1.32
CA ARG A 9 7.94 18.76 0.02
C ARG A 9 9.15 18.73 -0.90
N SER A 10 9.46 17.56 -1.45
CA SER A 10 10.55 17.39 -2.42
C SER A 10 10.04 16.64 -3.64
N MET A 11 10.69 16.81 -4.78
CA MET A 11 10.44 15.95 -5.93
C MET A 11 11.15 14.61 -5.69
N PRO A 12 10.51 13.47 -6.05
CA PRO A 12 11.18 12.18 -6.00
C PRO A 12 12.32 12.15 -7.00
N ASP A 13 13.39 11.43 -6.65
CA ASP A 13 14.53 11.22 -7.53
C ASP A 13 14.08 10.42 -8.78
N SER A 14 14.52 10.85 -9.97
CA SER A 14 14.16 10.21 -11.23
C SER A 14 14.69 8.78 -11.33
N SER A 15 15.78 8.45 -10.63
CA SER A 15 16.34 7.10 -10.55
C SER A 15 15.37 6.08 -9.93
N LEU A 16 14.46 6.52 -9.06
CA LEU A 16 13.46 5.67 -8.42
C LEU A 16 12.37 5.16 -9.37
N PHE A 17 12.25 5.74 -10.56
CA PHE A 17 11.25 5.38 -11.58
C PHE A 17 11.75 4.31 -12.57
N SER A 18 12.82 3.56 -12.23
CA SER A 18 13.32 2.50 -13.08
C SER A 18 12.33 1.32 -13.17
N PHE A 19 12.20 0.74 -14.36
CA PHE A 19 11.37 -0.43 -14.62
C PHE A 19 12.16 -1.47 -15.45
N PRO A 20 12.15 -2.76 -15.07
CA PRO A 20 11.53 -3.33 -13.88
C PRO A 20 12.19 -2.83 -12.58
N PRO A 21 11.44 -2.72 -11.47
CA PRO A 21 12.01 -2.35 -10.17
C PRO A 21 13.05 -3.40 -9.73
N THR A 22 13.97 -3.00 -8.85
CA THR A 22 14.88 -3.96 -8.24
C THR A 22 14.07 -5.00 -7.46
N ASN A 23 14.43 -6.28 -7.56
CA ASN A 23 13.74 -7.34 -6.82
C ASN A 23 14.29 -7.46 -5.38
N ALA A 24 14.75 -6.36 -4.80
CA ALA A 24 15.35 -6.27 -3.47
C ALA A 24 14.71 -5.09 -2.69
N PRO A 25 14.68 -5.15 -1.35
CA PRO A 25 15.02 -6.30 -0.50
C PRO A 25 13.98 -7.43 -0.66
N ALA A 26 14.26 -8.62 -0.14
CA ALA A 26 13.24 -9.67 0.02
C ALA A 26 12.19 -9.24 1.07
N PRO A 27 10.93 -9.69 0.97
CA PRO A 27 9.90 -9.28 1.92
C PRO A 27 10.16 -9.97 3.28
N ILE A 28 10.07 -9.21 4.37
CA ILE A 28 10.41 -9.71 5.72
C ILE A 28 9.17 -10.29 6.39
N ALA A 29 9.20 -11.58 6.70
CA ALA A 29 8.10 -12.26 7.39
C ALA A 29 7.92 -11.77 8.84
N PRO A 30 6.70 -11.80 9.39
CA PRO A 30 6.47 -11.50 10.80
C PRO A 30 7.14 -12.54 11.70
N LEU A 31 7.64 -12.11 12.86
CA LEU A 31 8.23 -13.00 13.86
C LEU A 31 7.17 -13.94 14.47
N ASP A 32 7.57 -15.18 14.72
CA ASP A 32 6.79 -16.15 15.48
C ASP A 32 6.57 -15.68 16.92
N VAL A 33 5.31 -15.63 17.34
CA VAL A 33 4.92 -15.24 18.70
C VAL A 33 3.98 -16.26 19.32
N PRO A 34 3.82 -16.28 20.65
CA PRO A 34 2.79 -17.09 21.29
C PRO A 34 1.40 -16.77 20.74
N THR A 35 0.61 -17.81 20.50
CA THR A 35 -0.73 -17.68 19.92
C THR A 35 -1.64 -16.84 20.82
N SER A 36 -2.36 -15.91 20.23
CA SER A 36 -3.31 -15.03 20.92
C SER A 36 -4.54 -14.77 20.04
N ILE A 37 -5.59 -14.15 20.57
CA ILE A 37 -6.77 -13.77 19.78
C ILE A 37 -6.42 -12.86 18.59
N LEU A 38 -5.40 -12.01 18.76
CA LEU A 38 -4.92 -11.09 17.72
C LEU A 38 -3.94 -11.76 16.75
N ARG A 39 -3.23 -12.81 17.17
CA ARG A 39 -2.33 -13.60 16.33
C ARG A 39 -2.57 -15.09 16.61
N PRO A 40 -3.64 -15.68 16.05
CA PRO A 40 -4.06 -17.04 16.38
C PRO A 40 -3.12 -18.11 15.84
N PHE A 41 -2.31 -17.79 14.83
CA PHE A 41 -1.32 -18.68 14.24
C PHE A 41 -0.08 -17.88 13.83
N ASN A 42 1.03 -18.57 13.63
CA ASN A 42 2.25 -18.00 13.06
C ASN A 42 2.30 -18.28 11.56
N ILE A 43 3.02 -17.42 10.82
CA ILE A 43 3.13 -17.53 9.36
C ILE A 43 4.56 -17.96 9.04
N PRO A 44 4.79 -19.21 8.61
CA PRO A 44 6.11 -19.67 8.24
C PRO A 44 6.71 -18.82 7.12
N GLU A 45 7.98 -18.43 7.26
CA GLU A 45 8.69 -17.55 6.33
C GLU A 45 8.65 -18.05 4.88
N HIS A 46 8.79 -19.36 4.66
CA HIS A 46 8.73 -19.95 3.32
C HIS A 46 7.35 -19.81 2.67
N ILE A 47 6.25 -19.89 3.44
CA ILE A 47 4.88 -19.67 2.92
C ILE A 47 4.68 -18.17 2.65
N PHE A 48 5.15 -17.33 3.56
CA PHE A 48 5.07 -15.88 3.43
C PHE A 48 5.71 -15.40 2.12
N THR A 49 6.96 -15.83 1.89
CA THR A 49 7.76 -15.47 0.71
C THR A 49 7.23 -16.14 -0.57
N ALA A 50 6.86 -17.41 -0.54
CA ALA A 50 6.32 -18.11 -1.71
C ALA A 50 5.01 -17.49 -2.20
N ALA A 51 4.12 -17.07 -1.30
CA ALA A 51 2.88 -16.38 -1.68
C ALA A 51 3.15 -15.03 -2.35
N LEU A 52 4.29 -14.39 -2.05
CA LEU A 52 4.70 -13.10 -2.62
C LEU A 52 5.57 -13.24 -3.88
N ASP A 53 5.74 -14.43 -4.44
CA ASP A 53 6.28 -14.59 -5.79
C ASP A 53 5.34 -13.93 -6.80
N ALA A 54 5.86 -13.06 -7.68
CA ALA A 54 5.09 -12.34 -8.70
C ALA A 54 4.22 -13.26 -9.58
N ARG A 55 4.65 -14.50 -9.79
CA ARG A 55 3.94 -15.50 -10.59
C ARG A 55 2.58 -15.83 -9.96
N VAL A 56 2.48 -15.90 -8.64
CA VAL A 56 1.24 -16.28 -7.93
C VAL A 56 0.08 -15.32 -8.22
N PRO A 57 0.17 -14.01 -7.91
CA PRO A 57 -0.94 -13.09 -8.18
C PRO A 57 -1.18 -12.89 -9.68
N LEU A 58 -0.13 -12.89 -10.52
CA LEU A 58 -0.29 -12.75 -11.97
C LEU A 58 -1.09 -13.91 -12.57
N THR A 59 -0.69 -15.15 -12.28
CA THR A 59 -1.38 -16.34 -12.78
C THR A 59 -2.82 -16.41 -12.28
N ILE A 60 -3.07 -16.17 -10.99
CA ILE A 60 -4.42 -16.23 -10.43
C ILE A 60 -5.30 -15.11 -10.97
N ALA A 61 -4.80 -13.88 -11.10
CA ALA A 61 -5.56 -12.77 -11.66
C ALA A 61 -5.93 -12.99 -13.14
N ILE A 62 -5.01 -13.52 -13.95
CA ILE A 62 -5.26 -13.88 -15.35
C ILE A 62 -6.30 -15.00 -15.43
N LEU A 63 -6.10 -16.09 -14.67
CA LEU A 63 -7.03 -17.21 -14.63
C LEU A 63 -8.43 -16.76 -14.19
N TYR A 64 -8.51 -15.92 -13.16
CA TYR A 64 -9.75 -15.32 -12.69
C TYR A 64 -10.44 -14.51 -13.80
N ALA A 65 -9.73 -13.59 -14.44
CA ALA A 65 -10.30 -12.74 -15.49
C ALA A 65 -10.81 -13.55 -16.69
N VAL A 66 -10.04 -14.55 -17.14
CA VAL A 66 -10.43 -15.46 -18.22
C VAL A 66 -11.65 -16.28 -17.81
N THR A 67 -11.65 -16.86 -16.60
CA THR A 67 -12.76 -17.66 -16.08
C THR A 67 -14.04 -16.85 -15.99
N VAL A 68 -13.98 -15.63 -15.44
CA VAL A 68 -15.16 -14.75 -15.31
C VAL A 68 -15.71 -14.36 -16.67
N LYS A 69 -14.85 -14.04 -17.65
CA LYS A 69 -15.30 -13.74 -19.03
C LYS A 69 -15.99 -14.95 -19.66
N SER A 70 -15.40 -16.14 -19.54
CA SER A 70 -15.99 -17.39 -20.05
C SER A 70 -17.34 -17.70 -19.40
N LEU A 71 -17.43 -17.57 -18.07
CA LEU A 71 -18.67 -17.81 -17.33
C LEU A 71 -19.75 -16.75 -17.60
N ASN A 72 -19.36 -15.50 -17.87
CA ASN A 72 -20.28 -14.47 -18.34
C ASN A 72 -20.88 -14.83 -19.71
N ILE A 73 -20.07 -15.31 -20.66
CA ILE A 73 -20.54 -15.78 -21.97
C ILE A 73 -21.52 -16.95 -21.79
N TYR A 74 -21.19 -17.90 -20.93
CA TYR A 74 -22.07 -19.01 -20.59
C TYR A 74 -23.40 -18.55 -19.96
N ASN A 75 -23.37 -17.64 -18.99
CA ASN A 75 -24.59 -17.12 -18.38
C ASN A 75 -25.46 -16.35 -19.39
N LYS A 76 -24.84 -15.68 -20.37
CA LYS A 76 -25.55 -15.01 -21.45
C LYS A 76 -26.22 -16.02 -22.39
N SER A 77 -25.52 -17.11 -22.78
CA SER A 77 -26.10 -18.16 -23.63
C SER A 77 -27.17 -18.98 -22.91
N ASN A 78 -27.06 -19.17 -21.59
CA ASN A 78 -28.04 -19.86 -20.76
C ASN A 78 -29.24 -18.96 -20.35
N GLY A 79 -29.41 -17.80 -21.00
CA GLY A 79 -30.54 -16.90 -20.74
C GLY A 79 -30.58 -16.33 -19.32
N LYS A 80 -29.42 -16.18 -18.65
CA LYS A 80 -29.26 -15.65 -17.28
C LYS A 80 -30.04 -16.42 -16.21
N LYS A 81 -30.27 -17.72 -16.43
CA LYS A 81 -30.91 -18.59 -15.44
C LYS A 81 -29.94 -18.93 -14.30
N PRO A 82 -30.38 -18.96 -13.04
CA PRO A 82 -29.55 -19.41 -11.92
C PRO A 82 -29.12 -20.86 -12.10
N TRP A 83 -27.87 -21.17 -11.73
CA TRP A 83 -27.34 -22.53 -11.79
C TRP A 83 -28.06 -23.45 -10.81
N ALA A 84 -27.99 -24.77 -11.05
CA ALA A 84 -28.63 -25.76 -10.18
C ALA A 84 -28.15 -25.63 -8.73
N ILE A 85 -26.84 -25.44 -8.53
CA ILE A 85 -26.25 -25.26 -7.20
C ILE A 85 -26.84 -24.07 -6.43
N ALA A 86 -27.16 -22.97 -7.13
CA ALA A 86 -27.63 -21.74 -6.51
C ALA A 86 -29.03 -21.85 -5.89
N LYS A 87 -29.78 -22.90 -6.22
CA LYS A 87 -31.13 -23.17 -5.69
C LYS A 87 -31.11 -24.05 -4.44
N THR A 88 -29.94 -24.58 -4.07
CA THR A 88 -29.80 -25.54 -2.98
C THR A 88 -29.68 -24.82 -1.62
N ARG A 89 -30.18 -25.47 -0.54
CA ARG A 89 -30.00 -24.98 0.84
C ARG A 89 -28.52 -24.85 1.24
N PRO A 90 -27.62 -25.80 0.90
CA PRO A 90 -26.18 -25.65 1.13
C PRO A 90 -25.59 -24.39 0.50
N PHE A 91 -25.98 -24.02 -0.72
CA PHE A 91 -25.50 -22.80 -1.34
C PHE A 91 -25.96 -21.54 -0.60
N PHE A 92 -27.22 -21.51 -0.13
CA PHE A 92 -27.68 -20.41 0.71
C PHE A 92 -26.89 -20.31 2.02
N ALA A 93 -26.67 -21.43 2.71
CA ALA A 93 -25.86 -21.46 3.92
C ALA A 93 -24.42 -21.00 3.66
N PHE A 94 -23.82 -21.44 2.54
CA PHE A 94 -22.51 -20.98 2.11
C PHE A 94 -22.44 -19.46 1.91
N VAL A 95 -23.40 -18.85 1.21
CA VAL A 95 -23.44 -17.39 0.99
C VAL A 95 -23.53 -16.63 2.32
N VAL A 96 -24.35 -17.12 3.27
CA VAL A 96 -24.48 -16.50 4.59
C VAL A 96 -23.18 -16.64 5.38
N LEU A 97 -22.62 -17.84 5.48
CA LEU A 97 -21.37 -18.09 6.20
C LEU A 97 -20.20 -17.31 5.60
N HIS A 98 -20.13 -17.24 4.28
CA HIS A 98 -19.12 -16.44 3.55
C HIS A 98 -19.18 -14.96 3.92
N ASN A 99 -20.37 -14.35 3.90
CA ASN A 99 -20.53 -12.94 4.27
C ASN A 99 -20.23 -12.69 5.76
N VAL A 100 -20.69 -13.58 6.65
CA VAL A 100 -20.41 -13.48 8.09
C VAL A 100 -18.91 -13.62 8.36
N PHE A 101 -18.27 -14.59 7.73
CA PHE A 101 -16.83 -14.81 7.82
C PHE A 101 -16.06 -13.56 7.40
N LEU A 102 -16.34 -13.03 6.20
CA LEU A 102 -15.67 -11.82 5.71
C LEU A 102 -15.94 -10.59 6.57
N CYS A 103 -17.14 -10.46 7.14
CA CYS A 103 -17.46 -9.40 8.08
C CYS A 103 -16.60 -9.48 9.35
N VAL A 104 -16.58 -10.64 10.02
CA VAL A 104 -15.82 -10.85 11.27
C VAL A 104 -14.32 -10.74 11.01
N TYR A 105 -13.84 -11.36 9.94
CA TYR A 105 -12.45 -11.28 9.50
C TYR A 105 -12.00 -9.84 9.24
N SER A 106 -12.82 -9.05 8.54
CA SER A 106 -12.50 -7.65 8.24
C SER A 106 -12.49 -6.80 9.51
N ALA A 107 -13.44 -7.02 10.43
CA ALA A 107 -13.45 -6.34 11.73
C ALA A 107 -12.21 -6.68 12.58
N TRP A 108 -11.82 -7.96 12.60
CA TRP A 108 -10.63 -8.43 13.31
C TRP A 108 -9.35 -7.83 12.71
N THR A 109 -9.22 -7.82 11.38
CA THR A 109 -8.08 -7.22 10.67
C THR A 109 -7.99 -5.71 10.94
N PHE A 110 -9.12 -5.01 10.89
CA PHE A 110 -9.19 -3.58 11.23
C PHE A 110 -8.72 -3.31 12.65
N TRP A 111 -9.26 -4.06 13.62
CA TRP A 111 -8.92 -3.89 15.03
C TRP A 111 -7.44 -4.18 15.31
N GLY A 112 -6.92 -5.24 14.69
CA GLY A 112 -5.51 -5.62 14.77
C GLY A 112 -4.58 -4.54 14.23
N MET A 113 -4.86 -4.04 13.02
CA MET A 113 -4.11 -2.94 12.42
C MET A 113 -4.22 -1.65 13.23
N LEU A 114 -5.41 -1.28 13.68
CA LEU A 114 -5.64 -0.08 14.48
C LEU A 114 -4.84 -0.14 15.79
N SER A 115 -4.81 -1.31 16.44
CA SER A 115 -4.06 -1.53 17.67
C SER A 115 -2.54 -1.42 17.45
N GLY A 116 -2.01 -2.02 16.38
CA GLY A 116 -0.59 -1.91 16.03
C GLY A 116 -0.19 -0.48 15.65
N MET A 117 -1.03 0.21 14.88
CA MET A 117 -0.79 1.60 14.48
C MET A 117 -0.79 2.55 15.67
N ARG A 118 -1.68 2.37 16.66
CA ARG A 118 -1.67 3.18 17.89
C ARG A 118 -0.35 3.07 18.68
N ARG A 119 0.36 1.94 18.56
CA ARG A 119 1.67 1.72 19.19
C ARG A 119 2.84 2.19 18.33
N SER A 120 2.63 2.32 17.03
CA SER A 120 3.68 2.69 16.06
C SER A 120 3.74 4.17 15.73
N ILE A 121 2.58 4.85 15.75
CA ILE A 121 2.46 6.23 15.24
C ILE A 121 2.70 7.22 16.36
N LEU A 122 3.68 8.08 16.16
CA LEU A 122 3.98 9.18 17.07
C LEU A 122 2.92 10.28 17.00
N ASN A 123 2.61 10.87 18.16
CA ASN A 123 1.62 11.93 18.26
C ASN A 123 2.13 13.21 17.57
N PRO A 124 1.37 13.80 16.61
CA PRO A 124 1.76 15.03 15.92
C PRO A 124 1.94 16.24 16.85
N THR A 125 1.28 16.27 18.02
CA THR A 125 1.45 17.34 19.03
C THR A 125 2.53 17.02 20.06
N GLY A 126 3.22 15.89 19.91
CA GLY A 126 4.32 15.48 20.78
C GLY A 126 5.63 16.20 20.50
N PRO A 127 6.71 15.87 21.24
CA PRO A 127 8.01 16.55 21.16
C PRO A 127 8.66 16.50 19.77
N GLN A 128 8.41 15.42 19.02
CA GLN A 128 8.96 15.20 17.67
C GLN A 128 8.06 15.78 16.56
N GLY A 129 6.91 16.37 16.92
CA GLY A 129 6.00 17.06 16.03
C GLY A 129 5.49 16.24 14.84
N LEU A 130 5.18 16.96 13.75
CA LEU A 130 4.73 16.36 12.48
C LEU A 130 5.81 15.52 11.80
N ALA A 131 7.10 15.82 12.00
CA ALA A 131 8.20 15.04 11.43
C ALA A 131 8.22 13.62 12.01
N GLY A 132 8.05 13.47 13.32
CA GLY A 132 7.95 12.16 13.98
C GLY A 132 6.75 11.34 13.47
N MET A 133 5.59 11.99 13.30
CA MET A 133 4.42 11.32 12.73
C MET A 133 4.67 10.89 11.27
N ALA A 134 5.25 11.76 10.45
CA ALA A 134 5.57 11.45 9.05
C ALA A 134 6.58 10.30 8.94
N ASP A 135 7.63 10.31 9.75
CA ASP A 135 8.61 9.22 9.86
C ASP A 135 7.94 7.89 10.25
N SER A 136 7.00 7.91 11.20
CA SER A 136 6.23 6.71 11.59
C SER A 136 5.40 6.13 10.45
N PHE A 137 4.92 6.99 9.55
CA PHE A 137 4.14 6.58 8.38
C PHE A 137 5.01 6.17 7.19
N CYS A 138 6.18 6.76 7.02
CA CYS A 138 7.10 6.48 5.92
C CYS A 138 8.00 5.26 6.17
N ARG A 139 8.38 5.03 7.43
CA ARG A 139 9.39 4.04 7.79
C ARG A 139 8.77 2.88 8.54
N LEU A 140 8.82 1.72 7.90
CA LEU A 140 8.17 0.51 8.41
C LEU A 140 9.04 -0.29 9.40
N HIS A 141 10.36 -0.12 9.38
CA HIS A 141 11.30 -0.91 10.18
C HIS A 141 12.16 -0.03 11.12
N GLY A 142 12.74 -0.66 12.14
CA GLY A 142 13.56 -0.01 13.17
C GLY A 142 12.88 0.07 14.53
N SER A 143 13.46 0.83 15.45
CA SER A 143 12.82 1.15 16.73
C SER A 143 11.92 2.38 16.61
N ALA A 144 11.03 2.57 17.58
CA ALA A 144 10.20 3.76 17.67
C ALA A 144 11.05 5.04 17.83
N GLY A 145 10.52 6.15 17.33
CA GLY A 145 11.16 7.47 17.45
C GLY A 145 11.78 7.97 16.14
N LEU A 146 11.69 9.27 15.92
CA LEU A 146 12.28 9.95 14.78
C LEU A 146 13.80 9.71 14.68
N GLY A 147 14.28 9.28 13.51
CA GLY A 147 15.70 9.00 13.25
C GLY A 147 16.15 7.56 13.54
N ASN A 148 15.31 6.77 14.22
CA ASN A 148 15.62 5.37 14.56
C ASN A 148 15.19 4.34 13.51
N SER A 149 14.82 4.81 12.32
CA SER A 149 14.33 3.94 11.25
C SER A 149 15.46 3.13 10.62
N ILE A 150 15.11 1.93 10.17
CA ILE A 150 15.96 1.10 9.32
C ILE A 150 15.33 1.10 7.93
N TYR A 151 16.14 1.27 6.91
CA TYR A 151 15.69 1.31 5.53
C TYR A 151 16.67 0.57 4.62
N TYR A 152 16.18 0.11 3.48
CA TYR A 152 17.02 -0.53 2.49
C TYR A 152 17.65 0.50 1.55
N ASN A 153 18.94 0.38 1.32
CA ASN A 153 19.69 1.19 0.37
C ASN A 153 20.07 0.33 -0.84
N GLU A 154 19.56 0.67 -2.01
CA GLU A 154 19.80 -0.11 -3.24
C GLU A 154 21.26 -0.01 -3.72
N THR A 155 21.92 1.13 -3.50
CA THR A 155 23.31 1.36 -3.92
C THR A 155 24.29 0.49 -3.14
N SER A 156 24.09 0.35 -1.83
CA SER A 156 24.90 -0.53 -0.97
C SER A 156 24.36 -1.97 -0.88
N SER A 157 23.15 -2.21 -1.40
CA SER A 157 22.44 -3.49 -1.32
C SER A 157 22.30 -4.03 0.11
N SER A 158 22.09 -3.14 1.08
CA SER A 158 22.02 -3.49 2.51
C SER A 158 20.98 -2.66 3.26
N PHE A 159 20.54 -3.17 4.41
CA PHE A 159 19.75 -2.38 5.35
C PHE A 159 20.67 -1.47 6.15
N GLU A 160 20.32 -0.19 6.20
CA GLU A 160 21.09 0.86 6.85
C GLU A 160 20.19 1.62 7.83
N SER A 161 20.83 2.33 8.76
CA SER A 161 20.16 3.23 9.68
C SER A 161 21.10 4.37 10.06
N ASN A 162 20.51 5.51 10.38
CA ASN A 162 21.24 6.66 10.92
C ASN A 162 21.44 6.56 12.45
N ALA A 163 20.86 5.54 13.10
CA ALA A 163 21.01 5.31 14.53
C ALA A 163 22.24 4.44 14.82
N GLU A 164 23.04 4.86 15.81
CA GLU A 164 24.31 4.23 16.20
C GLU A 164 24.19 2.74 16.56
N ASN A 165 23.07 2.34 17.18
CA ASN A 165 22.81 0.97 17.63
C ASN A 165 21.52 0.42 17.01
N ALA A 166 21.38 0.57 15.69
CA ALA A 166 20.21 0.05 14.98
C ALA A 166 20.14 -1.49 15.07
N PRO A 167 18.98 -2.05 15.42
CA PRO A 167 18.81 -3.49 15.63
C PRO A 167 18.75 -4.26 14.30
N ILE A 168 19.89 -4.39 13.64
CA ILE A 168 20.08 -5.20 12.43
C ILE A 168 20.73 -6.52 12.83
N VAL A 169 20.06 -7.64 12.54
CA VAL A 169 20.51 -9.00 12.86
C VAL A 169 20.55 -9.80 11.57
N ASN A 170 21.67 -10.45 11.27
CA ASN A 170 21.86 -11.23 10.04
C ASN A 170 21.53 -10.42 8.76
N ALA A 171 21.99 -9.16 8.70
CA ALA A 171 21.71 -8.21 7.61
C ALA A 171 20.22 -7.86 7.38
N LEU A 172 19.33 -8.19 8.32
CA LEU A 172 17.92 -7.84 8.28
C LEU A 172 17.50 -7.00 9.49
N PRO A 173 16.49 -6.12 9.36
CA PRO A 173 15.88 -5.47 10.50
C PRO A 173 15.34 -6.51 11.49
N SER A 174 15.63 -6.33 12.78
CA SER A 174 15.14 -7.26 13.80
C SER A 174 13.61 -7.26 13.89
N GLY A 175 13.01 -8.46 13.85
CA GLY A 175 11.58 -8.67 14.09
C GLY A 175 11.17 -8.59 15.57
N THR A 176 12.12 -8.57 16.50
CA THR A 176 11.84 -8.55 17.95
C THR A 176 11.62 -7.14 18.50
N VAL A 177 12.03 -6.12 17.75
CA VAL A 177 11.97 -4.73 18.21
C VAL A 177 10.59 -4.14 17.92
N PRO A 178 9.85 -3.70 18.95
CA PRO A 178 8.54 -3.08 18.79
C PRO A 178 8.65 -1.61 18.39
N GLY A 179 7.50 -1.00 18.04
CA GLY A 179 7.38 0.44 17.85
C GLY A 179 7.34 0.93 16.41
N ARG A 180 7.45 0.04 15.42
CA ARG A 180 7.25 0.37 13.99
C ARG A 180 6.17 -0.52 13.39
N MET A 181 5.49 0.02 12.38
CA MET A 181 4.24 -0.54 11.88
C MET A 181 4.37 -1.97 11.34
N TRP A 182 5.51 -2.32 10.74
CA TRP A 182 5.76 -3.66 10.21
C TRP A 182 5.63 -4.73 11.30
N ASN A 183 6.44 -4.61 12.35
CA ASN A 183 6.50 -5.57 13.46
C ASN A 183 5.25 -5.53 14.33
N GLU A 184 4.66 -4.34 14.51
CA GLU A 184 3.48 -4.12 15.34
C GLU A 184 2.21 -4.76 14.78
N GLY A 185 2.13 -4.96 13.46
CA GLY A 185 1.01 -5.68 12.86
C GLY A 185 0.95 -5.73 11.35
N LEU A 186 1.55 -4.77 10.64
CA LEU A 186 1.39 -4.65 9.18
C LEU A 186 1.93 -5.87 8.42
N ALA A 187 3.03 -6.47 8.87
CA ALA A 187 3.56 -7.68 8.26
C ALA A 187 2.54 -8.83 8.32
N TYR A 188 1.96 -9.05 9.51
CA TYR A 188 1.04 -10.15 9.78
C TYR A 188 -0.35 -9.91 9.14
N TYR A 189 -1.01 -8.81 9.51
CA TYR A 189 -2.36 -8.50 9.02
C TYR A 189 -2.34 -8.11 7.54
N GLY A 190 -1.30 -7.44 7.06
CA GLY A 190 -1.17 -7.09 5.65
C GLY A 190 -1.02 -8.33 4.76
N TRP A 191 -0.31 -9.34 5.22
CA TRP A 191 -0.18 -10.60 4.47
C TRP A 191 -1.45 -11.43 4.47
N ILE A 192 -2.15 -11.54 5.60
CA ILE A 192 -3.45 -12.23 5.64
C ILE A 192 -4.48 -11.46 4.80
N PHE A 193 -4.44 -10.13 4.84
CA PHE A 193 -5.27 -9.26 3.99
C PHE A 193 -4.93 -9.38 2.51
N TYR A 194 -3.67 -9.58 2.16
CA TYR A 194 -3.28 -9.97 0.80
C TYR A 194 -3.94 -11.29 0.40
N LEU A 195 -3.87 -12.33 1.25
CA LEU A 195 -4.51 -13.61 0.98
C LEU A 195 -6.03 -13.50 0.82
N SER A 196 -6.68 -12.61 1.59
CA SER A 196 -8.14 -12.44 1.51
C SER A 196 -8.60 -11.95 0.14
N LYS A 197 -7.74 -11.27 -0.64
CA LYS A 197 -8.09 -10.85 -2.02
C LYS A 197 -8.29 -12.00 -2.97
N PHE A 198 -7.61 -13.12 -2.76
CA PHE A 198 -7.88 -14.35 -3.49
C PHE A 198 -9.17 -15.02 -3.04
N TYR A 199 -9.45 -15.00 -1.74
CA TYR A 199 -10.70 -15.54 -1.19
C TYR A 199 -11.93 -14.75 -1.66
N GLU A 200 -11.83 -13.43 -1.75
CA GLU A 200 -12.90 -12.51 -2.21
C GLU A 200 -13.36 -12.79 -3.65
N VAL A 201 -12.61 -13.57 -4.44
CA VAL A 201 -13.06 -14.09 -5.76
C VAL A 201 -14.36 -14.88 -5.65
N LEU A 202 -14.63 -15.49 -4.50
CA LEU A 202 -15.88 -16.20 -4.23
C LEU A 202 -17.10 -15.28 -4.32
N ASP A 203 -16.98 -13.97 -4.10
CA ASP A 203 -18.07 -13.02 -4.35
C ASP A 203 -18.50 -13.02 -5.82
N THR A 204 -17.51 -13.08 -6.72
CA THR A 204 -17.76 -13.15 -8.16
C THR A 204 -18.39 -14.48 -8.53
N PHE A 205 -17.91 -15.58 -7.94
CA PHE A 205 -18.51 -16.90 -8.11
C PHE A 205 -19.98 -16.92 -7.68
N ILE A 206 -20.32 -16.34 -6.52
CA ILE A 206 -21.71 -16.28 -6.02
C ILE A 206 -22.61 -15.53 -7.01
N ILE A 207 -22.13 -14.42 -7.59
CA ILE A 207 -22.89 -13.64 -8.58
C ILE A 207 -23.15 -14.48 -9.84
N LEU A 208 -22.10 -15.12 -10.38
CA LEU A 208 -22.19 -15.96 -11.57
C LEU A 208 -23.10 -17.17 -11.34
N ALA A 209 -22.99 -17.84 -10.18
CA ALA A 209 -23.82 -18.97 -9.82
C ALA A 209 -25.30 -18.61 -9.75
N LYS A 210 -25.63 -17.39 -9.33
CA LYS A 210 -27.01 -16.87 -9.32
C LYS A 210 -27.54 -16.50 -10.72
N GLY A 211 -26.80 -16.81 -11.79
CA GLY A 211 -27.16 -16.54 -13.18
C GLY A 211 -26.94 -15.09 -13.61
N LYS A 212 -26.38 -14.26 -12.73
CA LYS A 212 -26.06 -12.86 -13.04
C LYS A 212 -24.71 -12.79 -13.78
N LEU A 213 -24.50 -11.68 -14.47
CA LEU A 213 -23.20 -11.38 -15.08
C LEU A 213 -22.34 -10.65 -14.05
N SER A 214 -21.08 -11.04 -13.95
CA SER A 214 -20.07 -10.26 -13.23
C SER A 214 -19.76 -9.00 -14.05
N SER A 215 -19.79 -7.83 -13.43
CA SER A 215 -19.46 -6.57 -14.10
C SER A 215 -17.96 -6.46 -14.38
N THR A 216 -17.59 -5.63 -15.37
CA THR A 216 -16.17 -5.28 -15.58
C THR A 216 -15.58 -4.65 -14.34
N LEU A 217 -16.37 -3.83 -13.64
CA LEU A 217 -15.97 -3.17 -12.41
C LEU A 217 -15.52 -4.18 -11.36
N GLN A 218 -16.32 -5.23 -11.14
CA GLN A 218 -16.00 -6.24 -10.14
C GLN A 218 -14.76 -7.06 -10.54
N THR A 219 -14.70 -7.47 -11.80
CA THR A 219 -13.57 -8.26 -12.32
C THR A 219 -12.26 -7.45 -12.29
N TYR A 220 -12.30 -6.18 -12.73
CA TYR A 220 -11.17 -5.26 -12.70
C TYR A 220 -10.73 -4.98 -11.26
N HIS A 221 -11.68 -4.74 -10.35
CA HIS A 221 -11.39 -4.47 -8.96
C HIS A 221 -10.67 -5.64 -8.29
N HIS A 222 -11.22 -6.86 -8.31
CA HIS A 222 -10.61 -8.01 -7.64
C HIS A 222 -9.25 -8.38 -8.24
N ALA A 223 -9.11 -8.36 -9.57
CA ALA A 223 -7.82 -8.67 -10.22
C ALA A 223 -6.75 -7.62 -9.89
N GLY A 224 -7.07 -6.33 -9.99
CA GLY A 224 -6.12 -5.27 -9.68
C GLY A 224 -5.80 -5.16 -8.20
N ALA A 225 -6.76 -5.47 -7.30
CA ALA A 225 -6.52 -5.50 -5.87
C ALA A 225 -5.49 -6.58 -5.47
N MET A 226 -5.51 -7.76 -6.10
CA MET A 226 -4.48 -8.79 -5.90
C MET A 226 -3.08 -8.28 -6.26
N LEU A 227 -2.95 -7.60 -7.40
CA LEU A 227 -1.66 -7.08 -7.89
C LEU A 227 -1.15 -5.91 -7.05
N CYS A 228 -2.02 -4.98 -6.67
CA CYS A 228 -1.65 -3.85 -5.82
C CYS A 228 -1.26 -4.29 -4.41
N MET A 229 -2.00 -5.24 -3.84
CA MET A 229 -1.66 -5.80 -2.53
C MET A 229 -0.35 -6.59 -2.57
N TRP A 230 -0.12 -7.37 -3.63
CA TRP A 230 1.15 -8.05 -3.85
C TRP A 230 2.31 -7.05 -3.88
N ALA A 231 2.25 -6.01 -4.72
CA ALA A 231 3.33 -5.06 -4.86
C ALA A 231 3.63 -4.34 -3.53
N GLY A 232 2.59 -3.91 -2.81
CA GLY A 232 2.77 -3.23 -1.53
C GLY A 232 3.40 -4.12 -0.44
N MET A 233 2.99 -5.39 -0.34
CA MET A 233 3.58 -6.32 0.62
C MET A 233 4.97 -6.79 0.19
N ARG A 234 5.17 -7.07 -1.10
CA ARG A 234 6.45 -7.53 -1.67
C ARG A 234 7.54 -6.49 -1.49
N TYR A 235 7.27 -5.23 -1.82
CA TYR A 235 8.24 -4.15 -1.72
C TYR A 235 8.17 -3.40 -0.39
N MET A 236 7.37 -3.89 0.57
CA MET A 236 7.19 -3.28 1.89
C MET A 236 6.89 -1.77 1.78
N ALA A 237 6.03 -1.41 0.81
CA ALA A 237 5.72 -0.03 0.52
C ALA A 237 4.81 0.53 1.60
N ALA A 238 5.27 1.59 2.27
CA ALA A 238 4.57 2.14 3.43
C ALA A 238 3.08 2.45 3.22
N PRO A 239 2.61 2.97 2.06
CA PRO A 239 1.19 3.21 1.79
C PRO A 239 0.27 1.98 1.78
N ILE A 240 0.79 0.77 1.97
CA ILE A 240 -0.01 -0.46 2.04
C ILE A 240 -0.91 -0.49 3.28
N TRP A 241 -0.55 0.20 4.37
CA TRP A 241 -1.36 0.21 5.60
C TRP A 241 -2.74 0.83 5.39
N GLN A 242 -2.86 1.84 4.52
CA GLN A 242 -4.12 2.50 4.21
C GLN A 242 -5.09 1.49 3.58
N PHE A 243 -4.55 0.64 2.70
CA PHE A 243 -5.33 -0.42 2.07
C PHE A 243 -5.81 -1.38 3.16
N VAL A 244 -4.92 -1.91 3.98
CA VAL A 244 -5.29 -2.90 5.00
C VAL A 244 -6.28 -2.31 6.03
N LEU A 245 -6.00 -1.15 6.62
CA LEU A 245 -6.81 -0.56 7.68
C LEU A 245 -8.16 -0.04 7.17
N ILE A 246 -8.16 0.85 6.18
CA ILE A 246 -9.38 1.55 5.77
C ILE A 246 -10.30 0.61 4.99
N ASN A 247 -9.74 -0.26 4.13
CA ASN A 247 -10.56 -1.21 3.38
C ASN A 247 -11.18 -2.26 4.32
N SER A 248 -10.44 -2.77 5.31
CA SER A 248 -11.02 -3.74 6.26
C SER A 248 -12.16 -3.12 7.08
N PHE A 249 -12.06 -1.84 7.47
CA PHE A 249 -13.19 -1.13 8.09
C PHE A 249 -14.43 -1.07 7.19
N ILE A 250 -14.26 -0.61 5.94
CA ILE A 250 -15.38 -0.48 4.99
C ILE A 250 -15.93 -1.84 4.57
N HIS A 251 -15.07 -2.85 4.39
CA HIS A 251 -15.47 -4.22 4.08
C HIS A 251 -16.24 -4.85 5.23
N SER A 252 -15.87 -4.60 6.49
CA SER A 252 -16.67 -5.03 7.64
C SER A 252 -18.11 -4.50 7.54
N LEU A 253 -18.29 -3.21 7.23
CA LEU A 253 -19.62 -2.61 7.09
C LEU A 253 -20.38 -3.14 5.87
N MET A 254 -19.69 -3.34 4.75
CA MET A 254 -20.26 -3.86 3.50
C MET A 254 -20.74 -5.30 3.65
N TYR A 255 -19.92 -6.19 4.20
CA TYR A 255 -20.31 -7.60 4.41
C TYR A 255 -21.36 -7.74 5.53
N PHE A 256 -21.34 -6.85 6.53
CA PHE A 256 -22.44 -6.75 7.48
C PHE A 256 -23.75 -6.40 6.76
N TYR A 257 -23.74 -5.40 5.88
CA TYR A 257 -24.89 -5.06 5.04
C TYR A 257 -25.35 -6.25 4.18
N TYR A 258 -24.44 -6.96 3.50
CA TYR A 258 -24.80 -8.13 2.70
C TYR A 258 -25.40 -9.26 3.53
N THR A 259 -24.87 -9.49 4.74
CA THR A 259 -25.44 -10.45 5.69
C THR A 259 -26.88 -10.09 6.04
N LEU A 260 -27.16 -8.83 6.40
CA LEU A 260 -28.52 -8.37 6.70
C LEU A 260 -29.47 -8.57 5.50
N THR A 261 -29.01 -8.26 4.28
CA THR A 261 -29.83 -8.47 3.08
C THR A 261 -30.07 -9.94 2.76
N ALA A 262 -29.14 -10.84 3.11
CA ALA A 262 -29.32 -12.28 2.94
C ALA A 262 -30.41 -12.84 3.87
N PHE A 263 -30.56 -12.27 5.07
CA PHE A 263 -31.66 -12.54 5.99
C PHE A 263 -32.96 -11.80 5.64
N SER A 264 -33.04 -11.15 4.47
CA SER A 264 -34.21 -10.38 4.02
C SER A 264 -34.60 -9.22 4.96
N ILE A 265 -33.65 -8.73 5.75
CA ILE A 265 -33.84 -7.55 6.60
C ILE A 265 -33.82 -6.31 5.70
N ARG A 266 -34.89 -5.51 5.76
CA ARG A 266 -35.02 -4.28 4.96
C ARG A 266 -34.07 -3.22 5.50
N VAL A 267 -32.98 -2.98 4.79
CA VAL A 267 -32.03 -1.92 5.13
C VAL A 267 -32.42 -0.62 4.41
N PRO A 268 -32.50 0.53 5.12
CA PRO A 268 -32.80 1.82 4.50
C PRO A 268 -31.85 2.19 3.36
N THR A 269 -32.39 2.81 2.30
CA THR A 269 -31.60 3.29 1.15
C THR A 269 -30.50 4.28 1.55
N ALA A 270 -30.69 5.02 2.65
CA ALA A 270 -29.69 5.92 3.21
C ALA A 270 -28.40 5.18 3.59
N ILE A 271 -28.50 4.02 4.27
CA ILE A 271 -27.33 3.22 4.66
C ILE A 271 -26.61 2.70 3.42
N LYS A 272 -27.36 2.20 2.42
CA LYS A 272 -26.78 1.78 1.14
C LYS A 272 -26.02 2.92 0.45
N ARG A 273 -26.59 4.13 0.44
CA ARG A 273 -25.95 5.32 -0.12
C ARG A 273 -24.70 5.70 0.67
N SER A 274 -24.75 5.70 2.01
CA SER A 274 -23.62 6.01 2.86
C SER A 274 -22.45 5.04 2.67
N LEU A 275 -22.72 3.74 2.52
CA LEU A 275 -21.69 2.74 2.20
C LEU A 275 -20.97 3.06 0.90
N THR A 276 -21.72 3.35 -0.18
CA THR A 276 -21.12 3.72 -1.47
C THR A 276 -20.35 5.04 -1.39
N THR A 277 -20.83 6.03 -0.62
CA THR A 277 -20.10 7.27 -0.36
C THR A 277 -18.78 6.98 0.36
N MET A 278 -18.78 6.15 1.40
CA MET A 278 -17.55 5.77 2.12
C MET A 278 -16.54 5.06 1.22
N GLN A 279 -17.00 4.17 0.32
CA GLN A 279 -16.13 3.51 -0.68
C GLN A 279 -15.49 4.52 -1.65
N ILE A 280 -16.25 5.49 -2.15
CA ILE A 280 -15.70 6.53 -3.04
C ILE A 280 -14.70 7.42 -2.29
N THR A 281 -15.05 7.82 -1.07
CA THR A 281 -14.16 8.60 -0.21
C THR A 281 -12.87 7.84 0.09
N GLN A 282 -12.93 6.53 0.33
CA GLN A 282 -11.74 5.68 0.49
C GLN A 282 -10.82 5.77 -0.73
N PHE A 283 -11.35 5.67 -1.96
CA PHE A 283 -10.50 5.72 -3.14
C PHE A 283 -9.87 7.09 -3.35
N ILE A 284 -10.62 8.17 -3.18
CA ILE A 284 -10.11 9.54 -3.38
C ILE A 284 -9.04 9.88 -2.34
N ILE A 285 -9.34 9.67 -1.05
CA ILE A 285 -8.41 9.98 0.04
C ILE A 285 -7.23 9.03 0.00
N GLY A 286 -7.48 7.73 -0.23
CA GLY A 286 -6.45 6.70 -0.30
C GLY A 286 -5.46 6.94 -1.44
N ALA A 287 -5.94 7.24 -2.65
CA ALA A 287 -5.09 7.57 -3.79
C ALA A 287 -4.29 8.86 -3.53
N SER A 288 -4.93 9.92 -3.04
CA SER A 288 -4.26 11.19 -2.75
C SER A 288 -3.15 11.02 -1.69
N ASN A 289 -3.43 10.25 -0.63
CA ASN A 289 -2.46 9.95 0.41
C ASN A 289 -1.36 9.01 -0.08
N THR A 290 -1.63 8.10 -1.01
CA THR A 290 -0.60 7.22 -1.59
C THR A 290 0.38 8.03 -2.45
N ILE A 291 -0.14 8.98 -3.25
CA ILE A 291 0.67 9.88 -4.08
C ILE A 291 1.54 10.80 -3.22
N SER A 292 1.02 11.30 -2.10
CA SER A 292 1.75 12.26 -1.25
C SER A 292 3.06 11.69 -0.71
N TYR A 293 3.17 10.38 -0.51
CA TYR A 293 4.40 9.73 -0.03
C TYR A 293 5.57 9.96 -0.99
N SER A 294 5.32 9.95 -2.31
CA SER A 294 6.36 10.24 -3.31
C SER A 294 6.93 11.65 -3.23
N PHE A 295 6.22 12.58 -2.59
CA PHE A 295 6.62 13.99 -2.50
C PHE A 295 6.98 14.44 -1.08
N MET A 296 6.93 13.53 -0.10
CA MET A 296 7.12 13.85 1.30
C MET A 296 8.56 13.58 1.73
N SER A 297 9.16 14.57 2.38
CA SER A 297 10.47 14.48 3.04
C SER A 297 10.37 15.09 4.44
N TYR A 298 11.24 14.68 5.36
CA TYR A 298 11.26 15.22 6.72
C TYR A 298 12.68 15.27 7.27
N LYS A 299 12.92 16.19 8.21
CA LYS A 299 14.22 16.31 8.87
C LYS A 299 14.33 15.32 10.03
N VAL A 300 15.42 14.56 10.06
CA VAL A 300 15.78 13.64 11.15
C VAL A 300 17.06 14.10 11.85
N PRO A 301 17.18 13.96 13.17
CA PRO A 301 18.42 14.21 13.88
C PRO A 301 19.39 13.02 13.68
N VAL A 302 20.64 13.32 13.35
CA VAL A 302 21.72 12.35 13.20
C VAL A 302 22.91 12.81 14.05
N THR A 303 23.50 11.89 14.81
CA THR A 303 24.69 12.17 15.62
C THR A 303 25.95 11.90 14.82
N ILE A 304 26.83 12.89 14.70
CA ILE A 304 28.11 12.78 14.00
C ILE A 304 29.22 12.93 15.03
N PHE A 305 30.18 12.00 15.03
CA PHE A 305 31.37 12.08 15.86
C PHE A 305 32.49 12.75 15.07
N GLN A 306 32.85 13.97 15.45
CA GLN A 306 34.01 14.65 14.89
C GLN A 306 35.21 14.43 15.82
N LYS A 307 36.37 14.09 15.24
CA LYS A 307 37.64 14.04 15.97
C LYS A 307 38.00 15.47 16.37
N LEU A 308 38.18 15.72 17.66
CA LEU A 308 38.61 17.03 18.13
C LEU A 308 40.08 17.22 17.72
N SER A 309 40.30 17.92 16.60
CA SER A 309 41.63 18.39 16.25
C SER A 309 42.09 19.34 17.36
N THR A 310 43.10 18.92 18.12
CA THR A 310 43.74 19.79 19.10
C THR A 310 44.30 21.00 18.35
N VAL A 311 43.64 22.14 18.45
CA VAL A 311 44.22 23.41 18.02
C VAL A 311 45.42 23.64 18.93
N ALA A 312 46.62 23.41 18.41
CA ALA A 312 47.84 23.84 19.05
C ALA A 312 47.72 25.35 19.25
N GLY A 313 47.45 25.77 20.49
CA GLY A 313 47.44 27.17 20.86
C GLY A 313 48.80 27.76 20.52
N THR A 314 48.80 28.72 19.60
CA THR A 314 49.93 29.62 19.34
C THR A 314 50.29 30.34 20.63
N THR A 315 51.19 29.76 21.41
CA THR A 315 52.09 30.54 22.27
C THR A 315 53.30 30.88 21.43
N ALA A 316 53.48 32.18 21.19
CA ALA A 316 54.59 32.74 20.46
C ALA A 316 55.91 32.32 21.13
N ALA A 317 56.73 31.56 20.42
CA ALA A 317 58.14 31.43 20.71
C ALA A 317 58.91 31.81 19.44
N ALA A 318 59.76 32.81 19.59
CA ALA A 318 60.54 33.41 18.54
C ALA A 318 61.42 32.38 17.81
N THR A 319 61.53 32.62 16.52
CA THR A 319 62.49 32.05 15.58
C THR A 319 63.93 32.10 16.12
N ASP A 320 64.64 30.98 16.06
CA ASP A 320 65.97 31.03 15.46
C ASP A 320 66.33 29.71 14.76
N ALA A 321 67.06 29.85 13.66
CA ALA A 321 67.26 28.85 12.63
C ALA A 321 68.47 27.96 12.88
N SER A 322 68.41 26.69 12.44
CA SER A 322 69.51 26.02 11.72
C SER A 322 69.06 24.65 11.17
N GLN A 323 69.53 24.38 9.95
CA GLN A 323 69.31 23.20 9.12
C GLN A 323 69.89 21.92 9.73
N GLU A 324 69.30 20.75 9.45
CA GLU A 324 69.87 19.78 8.52
C GLU A 324 68.97 18.54 8.35
N THR A 325 68.85 18.13 7.09
CA THR A 325 68.23 16.91 6.58
C THR A 325 69.25 15.78 6.54
N VAL A 326 69.03 14.64 7.20
CA VAL A 326 69.53 13.34 6.71
C VAL A 326 68.57 12.21 7.09
N VAL A 327 68.28 11.41 6.07
CA VAL A 327 67.51 10.17 6.04
C VAL A 327 68.43 9.03 6.46
N ASP A 328 68.11 8.23 7.48
CA ASP A 328 68.31 6.76 7.45
C ASP A 328 67.91 6.10 8.77
N GLY A 329 67.37 4.88 8.69
CA GLY A 329 67.06 4.11 9.91
C GLY A 329 66.27 2.82 9.71
N ALA A 330 66.28 2.22 8.51
CA ALA A 330 65.69 0.90 8.25
C ALA A 330 66.49 -0.28 8.86
N VAL A 331 67.31 -0.03 9.89
CA VAL A 331 68.28 -1.00 10.44
C VAL A 331 67.92 -1.48 11.86
N ASP A 332 67.00 -0.80 12.56
CA ASP A 332 66.62 -1.20 13.93
C ASP A 332 65.54 -2.30 14.00
N SER A 333 64.76 -2.48 12.94
CA SER A 333 63.73 -3.53 12.88
C SER A 333 64.29 -4.94 12.59
N LEU A 334 65.52 -5.05 12.09
CA LEU A 334 66.14 -6.33 11.74
C LEU A 334 66.84 -7.02 12.93
N LYS A 335 67.18 -6.26 13.99
CA LYS A 335 67.80 -6.83 15.22
C LYS A 335 66.79 -7.49 16.17
N LYS A 336 65.52 -7.08 16.15
CA LYS A 336 64.47 -7.62 17.04
C LYS A 336 63.83 -8.93 16.56
N PHE A 337 64.18 -9.40 15.36
CA PHE A 337 63.64 -10.64 14.78
C PHE A 337 64.56 -11.87 15.00
N ILE A 338 65.84 -11.68 15.34
CA ILE A 338 66.85 -12.77 15.32
C ILE A 338 67.10 -13.41 16.69
N TRP A 339 66.74 -12.78 17.82
CA TRP A 339 67.04 -13.34 19.14
C TRP A 339 65.81 -13.39 20.04
N GLY A 340 65.21 -14.58 20.13
CA GLY A 340 64.08 -14.88 21.01
C GLY A 340 64.49 -15.16 22.46
N ALA A 341 63.59 -14.72 23.35
CA ALA A 341 63.30 -15.10 24.75
C ALA A 341 64.37 -15.71 25.67
N ALA A 342 64.49 -15.14 26.88
CA ALA A 342 64.73 -15.91 28.11
C ALA A 342 64.17 -15.16 29.35
N GLU A 343 63.52 -15.92 30.22
CA GLU A 343 62.84 -15.52 31.46
C GLU A 343 63.81 -15.16 32.61
N GLY A 344 63.30 -14.43 33.62
CA GLY A 344 63.96 -14.28 34.92
C GLY A 344 63.18 -13.41 35.90
N ALA A 345 62.57 -14.04 36.91
CA ALA A 345 61.76 -13.40 37.95
C ALA A 345 62.60 -12.73 39.06
N ALA A 346 62.19 -11.55 39.53
CA ALA A 346 62.28 -11.08 40.92
C ALA A 346 61.62 -9.69 41.10
N ALA A 347 60.67 -9.58 42.04
CA ALA A 347 60.29 -8.33 42.73
C ALA A 347 61.16 -8.21 44.02
N PRO A 348 61.28 -7.07 44.75
CA PRO A 348 60.35 -5.94 44.84
C PRO A 348 61.01 -4.52 44.91
N GLY A 349 60.20 -3.48 44.73
CA GLY A 349 60.63 -2.11 45.05
C GLY A 349 59.78 -1.05 44.35
N ALA A 350 58.86 -0.43 45.11
CA ALA A 350 57.96 0.60 44.63
C ALA A 350 58.71 1.83 44.09
N ALA A 351 58.49 2.14 42.81
CA ALA A 351 58.72 3.45 42.20
C ALA A 351 57.42 3.86 41.48
N PRO A 352 57.05 5.15 41.49
CA PRO A 352 55.74 5.58 41.02
C PRO A 352 55.63 5.29 39.52
N VAL A 353 54.61 4.50 39.16
CA VAL A 353 54.21 4.31 37.77
C VAL A 353 53.76 5.67 37.26
N ALA A 354 54.59 6.30 36.42
CA ALA A 354 54.13 7.33 35.51
C ALA A 354 53.05 6.66 34.64
N SER A 355 51.79 7.00 34.91
CA SER A 355 50.68 6.67 34.04
C SER A 355 51.02 7.19 32.65
N GLN A 356 51.35 6.28 31.73
CA GLN A 356 51.25 6.59 30.31
C GLN A 356 49.79 6.95 30.06
N ALA A 357 49.53 8.26 29.98
CA ALA A 357 48.28 8.76 29.47
C ALA A 357 48.18 8.25 28.03
N VAL A 358 47.42 7.18 27.84
CA VAL A 358 46.82 6.90 26.54
C VAL A 358 46.04 8.16 26.23
N SER A 359 46.50 8.92 25.24
CA SER A 359 45.79 10.09 24.74
C SER A 359 44.39 9.62 24.36
N ALA A 360 43.41 9.89 25.22
CA ALA A 360 42.02 9.69 24.90
C ALA A 360 41.73 10.57 23.68
N GLU A 361 41.52 9.94 22.53
CA GLU A 361 41.05 10.67 21.36
C GLU A 361 39.69 11.26 21.73
N ALA A 362 39.65 12.57 21.94
CA ALA A 362 38.42 13.27 22.26
C ALA A 362 37.59 13.37 20.98
N PHE A 363 36.47 12.66 20.93
CA PHE A 363 35.46 12.84 19.90
C PHE A 363 34.36 13.74 20.45
N THR A 364 33.96 14.75 19.69
CA THR A 364 32.77 15.57 19.98
C THR A 364 31.59 15.04 19.18
N ALA A 365 30.49 14.72 19.88
CA ALA A 365 29.23 14.36 19.26
C ALA A 365 28.42 15.62 18.92
N GLU A 366 28.20 15.88 17.64
CA GLU A 366 27.35 16.96 17.14
C GLU A 366 26.06 16.38 16.56
N THR A 367 24.91 17.02 16.83
CA THR A 367 23.62 16.61 16.24
C THR A 367 23.33 17.45 15.00
N GLN A 368 23.36 16.82 13.83
CA GLN A 368 22.99 17.45 12.56
C GLN A 368 21.61 16.99 12.11
N TYR A 369 20.83 17.89 11.50
CA TYR A 369 19.52 17.56 10.94
C TYR A 369 19.63 17.29 9.44
N VAL A 370 19.36 16.05 9.03
CA VAL A 370 19.42 15.60 7.64
C VAL A 370 18.01 15.43 7.09
N THR A 371 17.80 15.83 5.83
CA THR A 371 16.52 15.63 5.14
C THR A 371 16.46 14.21 4.60
N GLN A 372 15.45 13.46 5.01
CA GLN A 372 15.19 12.10 4.56
C GLN A 372 13.91 12.06 3.70
N PRO A 373 13.93 11.48 2.50
CA PRO A 373 12.71 11.25 1.73
C PRO A 373 11.91 10.07 2.30
N CYS A 374 10.61 10.06 2.05
CA CYS A 374 9.72 9.00 2.51
C CYS A 374 9.97 7.68 1.78
N ILE A 375 10.23 7.76 0.47
CA ILE A 375 10.47 6.62 -0.44
C ILE A 375 11.95 6.56 -0.79
N MET A 376 12.54 5.37 -0.73
CA MET A 376 13.98 5.17 -0.97
C MET A 376 14.28 4.18 -2.08
N THR A 377 13.31 3.32 -2.42
CA THR A 377 13.56 2.20 -3.34
C THR A 377 12.71 2.31 -4.60
N THR A 378 13.22 1.71 -5.67
CA THR A 378 12.49 1.57 -6.94
C THR A 378 11.26 0.68 -6.76
N GLY A 379 11.34 -0.33 -5.89
CA GLY A 379 10.24 -1.24 -5.55
C GLY A 379 9.06 -0.53 -4.85
N GLU A 380 9.33 0.29 -3.83
CA GLU A 380 8.30 1.10 -3.16
C GLU A 380 7.62 2.04 -4.15
N THR A 381 8.42 2.70 -5.00
CA THR A 381 7.93 3.61 -6.05
C THR A 381 7.02 2.86 -7.03
N PHE A 382 7.46 1.71 -7.53
CA PHE A 382 6.65 0.85 -8.40
C PHE A 382 5.31 0.47 -7.74
N ALA A 383 5.32 0.05 -6.47
CA ALA A 383 4.10 -0.33 -5.76
C ALA A 383 3.10 0.84 -5.63
N ILE A 384 3.61 2.04 -5.34
CA ILE A 384 2.80 3.28 -5.28
C ILE A 384 2.17 3.57 -6.63
N TRP A 385 2.95 3.60 -7.70
CA TRP A 385 2.45 3.95 -9.03
C TRP A 385 1.52 2.88 -9.61
N LEU A 386 1.79 1.60 -9.36
CA LEU A 386 0.87 0.52 -9.71
C LEU A 386 -0.50 0.75 -9.05
N ASN A 387 -0.52 1.10 -7.75
CA ASN A 387 -1.74 1.39 -7.02
C ASN A 387 -2.47 2.62 -7.57
N VAL A 388 -1.75 3.72 -7.83
CA VAL A 388 -2.31 4.96 -8.37
C VAL A 388 -2.93 4.74 -9.75
N LEU A 389 -2.22 4.08 -10.66
CA LEU A 389 -2.70 3.79 -12.02
C LEU A 389 -3.91 2.86 -12.01
N TYR A 390 -3.96 1.91 -11.07
CA TYR A 390 -5.12 1.04 -10.87
C TYR A 390 -6.34 1.79 -10.29
N LEU A 391 -6.12 2.65 -9.29
CA LEU A 391 -7.21 3.36 -8.61
C LEU A 391 -7.83 4.45 -9.47
N ALA A 392 -7.10 5.06 -10.40
CA ALA A 392 -7.62 6.15 -11.25
C ALA A 392 -8.88 5.75 -12.05
N PRO A 393 -8.87 4.71 -12.92
CA PRO A 393 -10.06 4.29 -13.64
C PRO A 393 -11.15 3.75 -12.70
N LEU A 394 -10.77 3.08 -11.60
CA LEU A 394 -11.73 2.57 -10.63
C LEU A 394 -12.52 3.71 -9.96
N THR A 395 -11.82 4.76 -9.53
CA THR A 395 -12.40 5.95 -8.91
C THR A 395 -13.37 6.62 -9.88
N TYR A 396 -12.97 6.79 -11.14
CA TYR A 396 -13.84 7.33 -12.19
C TYR A 396 -15.13 6.51 -12.34
N LEU A 397 -15.01 5.18 -12.44
CA LEU A 397 -16.17 4.30 -12.62
C LEU A 397 -17.14 4.35 -11.43
N PHE A 398 -16.62 4.37 -10.20
CA PHE A 398 -17.46 4.45 -9.00
C PHE A 398 -18.15 5.82 -8.86
N VAL A 399 -17.45 6.91 -9.14
CA VAL A 399 -18.02 8.26 -9.13
C VAL A 399 -19.12 8.36 -10.19
N SER A 400 -18.85 7.88 -11.42
CA SER A 400 -19.83 7.84 -12.51
C SER A 400 -21.08 7.04 -12.13
N PHE A 401 -20.89 5.83 -11.57
CA PHE A 401 -21.98 5.00 -11.07
C PHE A 401 -22.82 5.70 -9.99
N PHE A 402 -22.17 6.40 -9.05
CA PHE A 402 -22.86 7.12 -7.97
C PHE A 402 -23.69 8.30 -8.48
N ILE A 403 -23.12 9.10 -9.38
CA ILE A 403 -23.82 10.23 -10.02
C ILE A 403 -25.07 9.71 -10.74
N ALA A 404 -24.92 8.64 -11.53
CA ALA A 404 -26.04 8.04 -12.26
C ALA A 404 -27.11 7.45 -11.32
N SER A 405 -26.70 6.70 -10.30
CA SER A 405 -27.61 5.93 -9.44
C SER A 405 -28.33 6.75 -8.38
N TYR A 406 -27.68 7.80 -7.86
CA TYR A 406 -28.18 8.55 -6.71
C TYR A 406 -28.49 10.00 -7.03
N ILE A 407 -27.60 10.72 -7.72
CA ILE A 407 -27.81 12.16 -7.98
C ILE A 407 -28.86 12.35 -9.08
N LYS A 408 -28.65 11.73 -10.25
CA LYS A 408 -29.59 11.86 -11.38
C LYS A 408 -30.97 11.30 -11.03
N ARG A 409 -31.03 10.17 -10.31
CA ARG A 409 -32.28 9.57 -9.82
C ARG A 409 -33.00 10.44 -8.80
N SER A 410 -32.29 11.01 -7.83
CA SER A 410 -32.88 11.91 -6.81
C SER A 410 -33.41 13.19 -7.46
N ASN A 411 -32.67 13.76 -8.41
CA ASN A 411 -33.09 14.97 -9.13
C ASN A 411 -34.30 14.70 -10.02
N ALA A 412 -34.38 13.54 -10.67
CA ALA A 412 -35.54 13.13 -11.44
C ALA A 412 -36.78 12.91 -10.54
N ALA A 413 -36.61 12.26 -9.39
CA ALA A 413 -37.68 12.05 -8.40
C ALA A 413 -38.17 13.39 -7.78
N GLY A 414 -37.26 14.30 -7.44
CA GLY A 414 -37.61 15.64 -6.94
C GLY A 414 -38.34 16.50 -7.97
N LYS A 415 -37.92 16.45 -9.24
CA LYS A 415 -38.62 17.13 -10.34
C LYS A 415 -40.00 16.52 -10.63
N ALA A 416 -40.16 15.21 -10.50
CA ALA A 416 -41.46 14.54 -10.62
C ALA A 416 -42.40 14.85 -9.45
N SER A 417 -41.86 15.06 -8.23
CA SER A 417 -42.64 15.44 -7.05
C SER A 417 -43.16 16.89 -7.13
N HIS A 418 -42.46 17.78 -7.84
CA HIS A 418 -42.87 19.19 -8.00
C HIS A 418 -43.90 19.40 -9.12
N LYS A 419 -44.07 18.44 -10.03
CA LYS A 419 -45.06 18.48 -11.10
C LYS A 419 -46.21 17.55 -10.70
N GLY A 420 -47.33 18.13 -10.28
CA GLY A 420 -48.48 17.41 -9.68
C GLY A 420 -48.81 16.05 -10.28
N SER A 421 -49.14 15.13 -9.37
CA SER A 421 -49.45 13.70 -9.53
C SER A 421 -50.37 13.35 -10.72
N HIS A 422 -49.97 12.34 -11.50
CA HIS A 422 -50.90 11.28 -11.91
C HIS A 422 -50.24 9.99 -12.45
N ASP A 423 -48.90 9.96 -12.62
CA ASP A 423 -48.24 8.72 -13.06
C ASP A 423 -46.85 8.55 -12.45
N VAL A 424 -46.81 8.52 -11.11
CA VAL A 424 -45.57 8.34 -10.34
C VAL A 424 -44.91 7.01 -10.71
N ASN A 425 -45.68 5.97 -11.00
CA ASN A 425 -45.16 4.65 -11.35
C ASN A 425 -44.61 4.59 -12.78
N ALA A 426 -45.25 5.20 -13.79
CA ALA A 426 -44.66 5.26 -15.13
C ALA A 426 -43.41 6.15 -15.18
N ASN A 427 -43.37 7.25 -14.42
CA ASN A 427 -42.19 8.11 -14.35
C ASN A 427 -41.03 7.44 -13.59
N ILE A 428 -41.31 6.65 -12.55
CA ILE A 428 -40.30 5.81 -11.89
C ILE A 428 -39.80 4.71 -12.83
N ALA A 429 -40.68 4.03 -13.58
CA ALA A 429 -40.30 3.03 -14.56
C ALA A 429 -39.49 3.62 -15.73
N LEU A 430 -39.79 4.84 -16.15
CA LEU A 430 -39.05 5.56 -17.19
C LEU A 430 -37.68 6.03 -16.67
N ALA A 431 -37.59 6.47 -15.42
CA ALA A 431 -36.34 6.81 -14.76
C ALA A 431 -35.48 5.57 -14.46
N GLU A 432 -36.11 4.44 -14.15
CA GLU A 432 -35.48 3.13 -13.99
C GLU A 432 -34.94 2.63 -15.33
N LYS A 433 -35.73 2.73 -16.42
CA LYS A 433 -35.29 2.43 -17.79
C LYS A 433 -34.15 3.34 -18.24
N ALA A 434 -34.23 4.65 -17.98
CA ALA A 434 -33.17 5.60 -18.31
C ALA A 434 -31.89 5.41 -17.47
N GLY A 435 -32.01 4.95 -16.22
CA GLY A 435 -30.88 4.57 -15.37
C GLY A 435 -30.22 3.27 -15.84
N TRP A 436 -31.01 2.28 -16.24
CA TRP A 436 -30.54 1.05 -16.85
C TRP A 436 -29.92 1.29 -18.24
N ASP A 437 -30.45 2.21 -19.04
CA ASP A 437 -29.91 2.57 -20.35
C ASP A 437 -28.62 3.40 -20.22
N ALA A 438 -28.49 4.22 -19.17
CA ALA A 438 -27.23 4.89 -18.84
C ALA A 438 -26.16 3.92 -18.31
N ALA A 439 -26.55 2.96 -17.45
CA ALA A 439 -25.66 1.90 -16.98
C ALA A 439 -25.23 0.97 -18.11
N LYS A 440 -26.14 0.62 -19.03
CA LYS A 440 -25.82 -0.09 -20.27
C LYS A 440 -25.00 0.75 -21.24
N GLY A 441 -25.16 2.08 -21.25
CA GLY A 441 -24.33 2.99 -22.04
C GLY A 441 -22.87 2.96 -21.61
N ILE A 442 -22.64 3.01 -20.29
CA ILE A 442 -21.30 2.86 -19.70
C ILE A 442 -20.76 1.44 -19.90
N GLU A 443 -21.60 0.41 -19.80
CA GLU A 443 -21.24 -0.98 -20.11
C GLU A 443 -20.87 -1.12 -21.59
N LYS A 444 -21.63 -0.52 -22.51
CA LYS A 444 -21.39 -0.57 -23.96
C LYS A 444 -20.12 0.20 -24.35
N GLU A 445 -19.85 1.34 -23.73
CA GLU A 445 -18.65 2.16 -23.97
C GLU A 445 -17.37 1.49 -23.47
N ILE A 446 -17.45 0.65 -22.43
CA ILE A 446 -16.32 -0.11 -21.87
C ILE A 446 -16.12 -1.47 -22.58
N TYR A 447 -17.16 -2.05 -23.16
CA TYR A 447 -17.09 -3.35 -23.84
C TYR A 447 -16.91 -3.30 -25.36
N ASP A 448 -17.30 -2.22 -26.05
CA ASP A 448 -17.21 -2.12 -27.53
C ASP A 448 -15.88 -1.49 -28.04
N GLY A 449 -14.94 -1.16 -27.14
CA GLY A 449 -13.62 -0.57 -27.50
C GLY A 449 -12.63 -1.50 -28.21
N ALA A 450 -13.06 -2.69 -28.67
CA ALA A 450 -12.18 -3.71 -29.26
C ALA A 450 -12.50 -4.04 -30.73
N ASN A 451 -13.07 -3.10 -31.50
CA ASN A 451 -13.24 -3.21 -32.95
C ASN A 451 -12.78 -1.95 -33.71
N MET A 452 -11.62 -1.40 -33.32
CA MET A 452 -10.91 -0.36 -34.09
C MET A 452 -9.48 -0.82 -34.42
N ALA A 453 -9.32 -2.07 -34.83
CA ALA A 453 -8.05 -2.60 -35.36
C ALA A 453 -8.28 -3.86 -36.21
N ASN A 454 -8.95 -3.71 -37.35
CA ASN A 454 -8.71 -4.44 -38.61
C ASN A 454 -9.89 -4.23 -39.57
N GLY A 455 -9.59 -3.70 -40.75
CA GLY A 455 -10.56 -3.58 -41.84
C GLY A 455 -10.19 -2.50 -42.83
N SER A 456 -9.09 -2.70 -43.56
CA SER A 456 -8.83 -1.99 -44.81
C SER A 456 -9.93 -2.27 -45.83
N SER A 457 -10.33 -1.24 -46.56
CA SER A 457 -10.71 -1.23 -47.98
C SER A 457 -11.53 -2.42 -48.54
N ALA A 458 -12.80 -2.18 -48.85
CA ALA A 458 -13.39 -2.39 -50.18
C ALA A 458 -14.91 -2.14 -50.12
N ASP A 459 -15.45 -1.74 -51.27
CA ASP A 459 -16.87 -1.74 -51.66
C ASP A 459 -17.72 -0.51 -51.31
N GLU A 460 -17.31 0.57 -51.96
CA GLU A 460 -18.18 1.57 -52.54
C GLU A 460 -19.02 0.97 -53.70
N ALA A 461 -20.27 0.55 -53.44
CA ALA A 461 -21.32 0.48 -54.46
C ALA A 461 -22.69 0.11 -53.86
N SER A 462 -23.56 1.10 -53.66
CA SER A 462 -24.88 1.17 -54.29
C SER A 462 -25.76 2.21 -53.58
N ARG A 463 -26.06 3.26 -54.32
CA ARG A 463 -26.92 4.36 -53.93
C ARG A 463 -28.10 4.34 -54.90
N ALA A 464 -29.27 3.91 -54.43
CA ALA A 464 -30.56 4.06 -55.12
C ALA A 464 -31.62 4.27 -54.02
N SER A 465 -32.04 5.52 -53.78
CA SER A 465 -33.17 6.23 -54.42
C SER A 465 -34.46 6.17 -53.59
N THR A 466 -34.69 7.22 -52.77
CA THR A 466 -35.96 7.96 -52.50
C THR A 466 -37.25 7.24 -52.03
N PRO A 467 -38.29 7.95 -51.50
CA PRO A 467 -38.31 9.11 -50.61
C PRO A 467 -39.33 9.00 -49.43
N LYS A 468 -39.26 9.99 -48.54
CA LYS A 468 -40.22 10.34 -47.47
C LYS A 468 -41.69 10.36 -47.94
N LYS A 469 -42.60 9.83 -47.11
CA LYS A 469 -44.00 10.29 -47.02
C LYS A 469 -44.27 10.93 -45.66
N ALA A 470 -44.70 12.18 -45.70
CA ALA A 470 -45.36 12.87 -44.62
C ALA A 470 -46.77 12.28 -44.40
N ASN A 471 -47.27 12.30 -43.16
CA ASN A 471 -48.72 12.28 -42.97
C ASN A 471 -49.13 13.11 -41.76
N GLY A 472 -50.09 13.98 -42.02
CA GLY A 472 -50.62 14.99 -41.11
C GLY A 472 -51.76 14.47 -40.21
N LYS A 473 -52.05 15.33 -39.23
CA LYS A 473 -53.12 15.28 -38.22
C LYS A 473 -54.53 15.06 -38.77
N SER A 474 -55.34 14.32 -38.02
CA SER A 474 -56.80 14.51 -37.85
C SER A 474 -57.25 13.66 -36.65
N ARG A 475 -57.46 14.21 -35.45
CA ARG A 475 -58.68 14.84 -34.90
C ARG A 475 -59.78 13.82 -34.52
N ARG A 476 -59.89 13.57 -33.21
CA ARG A 476 -60.93 12.80 -32.50
C ARG A 476 -62.20 13.65 -32.33
N LYS A 477 -63.38 13.05 -32.52
CA LYS A 477 -64.68 13.52 -31.99
C LYS A 477 -65.55 12.29 -31.69
N ALA A 478 -66.38 12.46 -30.66
CA ALA A 478 -67.32 11.53 -30.01
C ALA A 478 -66.65 10.49 -29.11
#